data_AF-A0A1E5BIL8-F1
#
_entry.id   AF-A0A1E5BIL8-F1
#
_cell.length_a   1.000
_cell.length_b   1.000
_cell.length_c   1.000
_cell.angle_alpha   90.00
_cell.angle_beta   90.00
_cell.angle_gamma   90.00
#
_symmetry.space_group_name_H-M   'P 1'
#
loop_
_entity.id
_entity.type
_entity.pdbx_description
1 polymer ?
#
loop_
_entity_poly.entity_id
_entity_poly.type
_entity_poly.pdbx_seq_one_letter_code
_entity_poly.pdbx_strand_id
1 'polypeptide(L)'
;MKCYLISAHKSPRFYKPDGSLIEVELNYVEEKTYNCIDSMGRVITKTVGGSFRVTGGVWLVEDVCQSVKTLEEKGIYPFESRSELKEFAKTHKITRYKYIYCCL
;
A
#
# COMPACT_ATOMS: atom_id res chain seq x y z
N MET A 1 -4.13 9.92 -7.04
CA MET A 1 -3.19 9.39 -6.04
C MET A 1 -3.09 7.90 -6.27
N LYS A 2 -1.92 7.43 -6.71
CA LYS A 2 -1.71 6.06 -7.15
C LYS A 2 -1.79 5.07 -5.99
N CYS A 3 -2.27 3.85 -6.26
CA CYS A 3 -2.47 2.86 -5.20
C CYS A 3 -2.24 1.43 -5.69
N TYR A 4 -1.78 0.55 -4.80
CA TYR A 4 -1.67 -0.88 -5.08
C TYR A 4 -2.81 -1.65 -4.43
N LEU A 5 -3.30 -2.68 -5.12
CA LEU A 5 -4.17 -3.70 -4.55
C LEU A 5 -3.30 -4.72 -3.80
N ILE A 6 -3.66 -5.01 -2.55
CA ILE A 6 -2.94 -5.97 -1.73
C ILE A 6 -3.88 -6.97 -1.05
N SER A 7 -3.36 -8.15 -0.71
CA SER A 7 -4.08 -9.12 0.11
C SER A 7 -4.36 -8.55 1.51
N ALA A 8 -5.42 -9.03 2.17
CA ALA A 8 -5.79 -8.57 3.51
C ALA A 8 -4.91 -9.15 4.66
N HIS A 9 -3.89 -9.95 4.36
CA HIS A 9 -3.01 -10.61 5.32
C HIS A 9 -2.08 -9.63 6.08
N LYS A 10 -1.41 -10.15 7.11
CA LYS A 10 -0.45 -9.40 7.94
C LYS A 10 0.77 -8.90 7.15
N SER A 11 1.28 -9.76 6.29
CA SER A 11 2.27 -9.42 5.26
C SER A 11 1.52 -9.21 3.93
N PRO A 12 1.56 -8.01 3.33
CA PRO A 12 0.82 -7.74 2.11
C PRO A 12 1.47 -8.47 0.94
N ARG A 13 0.66 -9.29 0.27
CA ARG A 13 0.94 -9.77 -1.08
C ARG A 13 0.31 -8.83 -2.09
N PHE A 14 0.93 -8.73 -3.25
CA PHE A 14 0.56 -7.80 -4.30
C PHE A 14 -0.07 -8.54 -5.47
N TYR A 15 -1.00 -7.88 -6.16
CA TYR A 15 -1.62 -8.44 -7.35
C TYR A 15 -0.89 -8.01 -8.61
N LYS A 16 -0.57 -8.98 -9.46
CA LYS A 16 -0.09 -8.75 -10.83
C LYS A 16 -1.25 -8.38 -11.76
N PRO A 17 -0.96 -7.87 -12.98
CA PRO A 17 -2.00 -7.53 -13.96
C PRO A 17 -2.90 -8.70 -14.38
N ASP A 18 -2.43 -9.94 -14.25
CA ASP A 18 -3.22 -11.15 -14.52
C ASP A 18 -4.15 -11.56 -13.36
N GLY A 19 -4.09 -10.84 -12.23
CA GLY A 19 -4.85 -11.14 -11.01
C GLY A 19 -4.20 -12.16 -10.09
N SER A 20 -3.01 -12.67 -10.43
CA SER A 20 -2.25 -13.55 -9.55
C SER A 20 -1.63 -12.78 -8.38
N LEU A 21 -1.49 -13.44 -7.24
CA LEU A 21 -0.83 -12.89 -6.05
C LEU A 21 0.64 -13.27 -6.03
N ILE A 22 1.48 -12.31 -5.68
CA ILE A 22 2.91 -12.51 -5.44
C ILE A 22 3.32 -11.87 -4.12
N GLU A 23 4.19 -12.55 -3.39
CA GLU A 23 4.86 -12.01 -2.22
C GLU A 23 6.16 -11.34 -2.66
N VAL A 24 6.35 -10.08 -2.26
CA VAL A 24 7.54 -9.31 -2.56
C VAL A 24 8.18 -8.92 -1.24
N GLU A 25 9.43 -9.31 -1.06
CA GLU A 25 10.22 -8.91 0.09
C GLU A 25 10.60 -7.45 -0.05
N LEU A 26 10.22 -6.66 0.96
CA LEU A 26 10.47 -5.22 1.04
C LEU A 26 11.03 -4.91 2.42
N ASN A 27 11.76 -3.81 2.52
CA ASN A 27 12.33 -3.34 3.78
C ASN A 27 11.24 -2.73 4.64
N TYR A 28 10.57 -3.56 5.44
CA TYR A 28 9.51 -3.11 6.32
C TYR A 28 10.02 -2.66 7.67
N VAL A 29 9.51 -1.52 8.15
CA VAL A 29 9.78 -0.97 9.48
C VAL A 29 8.65 -1.32 10.45
N GLU A 30 8.92 -1.21 11.75
CA GLU A 30 7.92 -1.47 12.81
C GLU A 30 6.96 -0.30 13.00
N GLU A 31 7.47 0.92 12.79
CA GLU A 31 6.73 2.16 12.92
C GLU A 31 7.17 3.21 11.91
N LYS A 32 6.25 4.10 11.57
CA LYS A 32 6.51 5.34 10.83
C LYS A 32 5.93 6.51 11.58
N THR A 33 6.72 7.59 11.63
CA THR A 33 6.28 8.87 12.17
C THR A 33 6.10 9.84 11.02
N TYR A 34 4.94 10.49 10.95
CA TYR A 34 4.66 11.54 9.97
C TYR A 34 3.92 12.70 10.60
N ASN A 35 4.10 13.88 10.01
CA ASN A 35 3.41 15.09 10.43
C ASN A 35 2.18 15.29 9.55
N CYS A 36 1.05 15.65 10.16
CA CYS A 36 -0.15 16.05 9.45
C CYS A 36 -0.77 17.28 10.11
N ILE A 37 -1.58 18.01 9.35
CA ILE A 37 -2.31 19.17 9.85
C ILE A 37 -3.67 18.68 10.36
N ASP A 38 -4.05 19.05 11.58
CA ASP A 38 -5.36 18.75 12.14
C ASP A 38 -6.45 19.71 11.63
N SER A 39 -7.70 19.49 12.04
CA SER A 39 -8.84 20.34 11.65
C SER A 39 -8.77 21.77 12.21
N MET A 40 -7.84 22.05 13.12
CA MET A 40 -7.61 23.37 13.70
C MET A 40 -6.39 24.06 13.08
N GLY A 41 -5.77 23.47 12.04
CA GLY A 41 -4.60 24.03 11.37
C GLY A 41 -3.27 23.79 12.11
N ARG A 42 -3.24 22.93 13.13
CA ARG A 42 -2.02 22.64 13.89
C ARG A 42 -1.27 21.47 13.30
N VAL A 43 0.06 21.56 13.29
CA VAL A 43 0.91 20.41 12.93
C VAL A 43 0.90 19.45 14.11
N ILE A 44 0.44 18.23 13.86
CA ILE A 44 0.50 17.12 14.82
C ILE A 44 1.38 16.01 14.24
N THR A 45 2.17 15.39 15.12
CA THR A 45 2.99 14.22 14.79
C THR A 45 2.20 12.96 15.11
N LYS A 46 2.07 12.07 14.14
CA LYS A 46 1.44 10.76 14.29
C LYS A 46 2.47 9.67 14.08
N THR A 47 2.54 8.75 15.02
CA THR A 47 3.27 7.50 14.86
C THR A 47 2.28 6.39 14.55
N VAL A 48 2.49 5.71 13.43
CA VAL A 48 1.74 4.53 13.03
C VAL A 48 2.70 3.37 13.05
N GLY A 49 2.47 2.46 14.00
CA GLY A 49 3.19 1.20 14.11
C GLY A 49 2.22 0.06 14.34
N GLY A 50 2.73 -1.16 14.25
CA GLY A 50 1.95 -2.34 14.60
C GLY A 50 2.45 -3.60 13.93
N SER A 51 1.77 -4.69 14.27
CA SER A 51 2.14 -6.01 13.76
C SER A 51 1.86 -6.17 12.26
N PHE A 52 1.00 -5.33 11.68
CA PHE A 52 0.70 -5.32 10.24
C PHE A 52 1.66 -4.40 9.50
N ARG A 53 2.19 -4.87 8.37
CA ARG A 53 3.06 -4.04 7.50
C ARG A 53 2.31 -2.92 6.76
N VAL A 54 0.98 -2.88 6.92
CA VAL A 54 0.08 -1.85 6.42
C VAL A 54 -0.97 -1.53 7.49
N THR A 55 -0.97 -0.30 7.98
CA THR A 55 -1.85 0.14 9.07
C THR A 55 -2.58 1.42 8.65
N GLY A 56 -3.92 1.41 8.67
CA GLY A 56 -4.71 2.60 8.28
C GLY A 56 -4.52 3.07 6.83
N GLY A 57 -4.04 2.20 5.92
CA GLY A 57 -3.68 2.57 4.55
C GLY A 57 -2.27 3.17 4.40
N VAL A 58 -1.53 3.30 5.51
CA VAL A 58 -0.11 3.69 5.53
C VAL A 58 0.76 2.46 5.32
N TRP A 59 1.71 2.56 4.40
CA TRP A 59 2.66 1.51 4.08
C TRP A 59 3.93 1.64 4.92
N LEU A 60 4.19 0.66 5.78
CA LEU A 60 5.31 0.65 6.73
C LEU A 60 6.60 0.12 6.09
N VAL A 61 7.02 0.73 4.98
CA VAL A 61 8.31 0.45 4.30
C VAL A 61 9.30 1.57 4.54
N GLU A 62 10.57 1.27 4.73
CA GLU A 62 11.62 2.27 4.97
C GLU A 62 11.61 3.39 3.91
N ASP A 63 11.64 3.00 2.63
CA ASP A 63 11.60 3.91 1.49
C ASP A 63 10.47 3.49 0.52
N VAL A 64 9.52 4.39 0.29
CA VAL A 64 8.38 4.17 -0.62
C VAL A 64 8.84 4.13 -2.08
N CYS A 65 9.75 5.01 -2.50
CA CYS A 65 10.26 5.08 -3.86
C CYS A 65 11.04 3.82 -4.23
N GLN A 66 11.91 3.35 -3.33
CA GLN A 66 12.64 2.10 -3.54
C GLN A 66 11.68 0.92 -3.59
N SER A 67 10.67 0.88 -2.71
CA SER A 67 9.68 -0.19 -2.72
C SER A 67 8.84 -0.21 -4.00
N VAL A 68 8.48 0.95 -4.54
CA VAL A 68 7.80 1.07 -5.84
C VAL A 68 8.67 0.50 -6.96
N LYS A 69 9.95 0.85 -7.03
CA LYS A 69 10.87 0.30 -8.02
C LYS A 69 10.97 -1.23 -7.94
N THR A 70 11.09 -1.76 -6.72
CA THR A 70 11.12 -3.22 -6.52
C THR A 70 9.83 -3.90 -7.00
N LEU A 71 8.66 -3.27 -6.81
CA LEU A 71 7.39 -3.79 -7.32
C LEU A 71 7.34 -3.75 -8.86
N GLU A 72 7.78 -2.64 -9.47
CA GLU A 72 7.85 -2.48 -10.93
C GLU A 72 8.76 -3.53 -11.58
N GLU A 73 9.92 -3.82 -10.99
CA GLU A 73 10.83 -4.88 -11.42
C GLU A 73 10.20 -6.29 -11.39
N LYS A 74 9.18 -6.48 -10.54
CA LYS A 74 8.39 -7.72 -10.47
C LYS A 74 7.14 -7.71 -11.36
N GLY A 75 6.97 -6.68 -12.18
CA GLY A 75 5.83 -6.50 -13.07
C GLY A 75 4.54 -6.13 -12.34
N ILE A 76 4.65 -5.46 -11.19
CA ILE A 76 3.53 -5.03 -10.36
C ILE A 76 3.44 -3.52 -10.47
N TYR A 77 2.28 -3.03 -10.90
CA TYR A 77 2.07 -1.62 -11.19
C TYR A 77 0.95 -1.04 -10.34
N PRO A 78 1.04 0.23 -9.94
CA PRO A 78 -0.02 0.88 -9.22
C PRO A 78 -1.17 1.25 -10.16
N PHE A 79 -2.38 1.29 -9.61
CA PHE A 79 -3.56 1.84 -10.26
C PHE A 79 -3.56 3.37 -10.14
N GLU A 80 -4.07 4.07 -11.16
CA GLU A 80 -4.11 5.54 -11.16
C GLU A 80 -5.14 6.08 -10.16
N SER A 81 -6.20 5.29 -9.93
CA SER A 81 -7.27 5.63 -8.99
C SER A 81 -7.78 4.43 -8.21
N ARG A 82 -8.45 4.70 -7.08
CA ARG A 82 -9.21 3.68 -6.33
C ARG A 82 -10.34 3.07 -7.16
N SER A 83 -10.88 3.80 -8.12
CA SER A 83 -11.97 3.31 -8.97
C SER A 83 -11.48 2.19 -9.89
N GLU A 84 -10.34 2.41 -10.56
CA GLU A 84 -9.68 1.38 -11.37
C GLU A 84 -9.30 0.15 -10.55
N LEU A 85 -8.73 0.36 -9.36
CA LEU A 85 -8.40 -0.73 -8.44
C LEU A 85 -9.63 -1.57 -8.07
N LYS A 86 -10.77 -0.93 -7.80
CA LYS A 86 -12.04 -1.62 -7.49
C LYS A 86 -12.58 -2.38 -8.69
N GLU A 87 -12.48 -1.80 -9.88
CA GLU A 87 -12.90 -2.44 -11.12
C GLU A 87 -12.06 -3.70 -11.40
N PHE A 88 -10.73 -3.59 -11.28
CA PHE A 88 -9.82 -4.73 -11.36
C PHE A 88 -10.19 -5.83 -10.36
N ALA A 89 -10.40 -5.47 -9.09
CA ALA A 89 -10.79 -6.43 -8.07
C ALA A 89 -12.12 -7.14 -8.41
N LYS A 90 -13.08 -6.41 -8.98
CA LYS A 90 -14.36 -6.98 -9.45
C LYS A 90 -14.15 -7.95 -10.62
N THR A 91 -13.38 -7.54 -11.64
CA THR A 91 -13.08 -8.34 -12.83
C THR A 91 -12.41 -9.67 -12.47
N HIS A 92 -11.45 -9.63 -11.54
CA HIS A 92 -10.73 -10.82 -11.07
C HIS A 92 -11.42 -11.55 -9.91
N LYS A 93 -12.66 -11.16 -9.55
CA LYS A 93 -13.46 -11.77 -8.45
C LYS A 93 -12.71 -11.78 -7.10
N ILE A 94 -11.89 -10.76 -6.84
CA ILE A 94 -11.14 -10.59 -5.61
C ILE A 94 -12.07 -9.99 -4.55
N THR A 95 -12.49 -10.80 -3.58
CA THR A 95 -13.49 -10.42 -2.56
C THR A 95 -12.89 -9.88 -1.27
N ARG A 96 -11.62 -10.20 -0.97
CA ARG A 96 -10.93 -9.78 0.26
C ARG A 96 -9.59 -9.13 -0.09
N TYR A 97 -9.53 -7.82 -0.02
CA TYR A 97 -8.34 -7.04 -0.31
C TYR A 97 -8.26 -5.78 0.56
N LYS A 98 -7.06 -5.21 0.59
CA LYS A 98 -6.79 -3.85 1.08
C LYS A 98 -6.12 -3.08 -0.06
N TYR A 99 -5.85 -1.80 0.17
CA TYR A 99 -5.04 -1.00 -0.73
C TYR A 99 -4.02 -0.20 0.07
N ILE A 100 -2.92 0.15 -0.59
CA ILE A 100 -1.93 1.08 -0.09
C ILE A 100 -1.74 2.21 -1.08
N TYR A 101 -1.48 3.40 -0.58
CA TYR A 101 -1.16 4.53 -1.44
C TYR A 101 0.34 4.67 -1.64
N CYS A 102 0.72 5.06 -2.84
CA CYS A 102 2.04 5.61 -3.10
C CYS A 102 1.96 7.10 -2.74
N CYS A 103 2.37 7.48 -1.53
CA CYS A 103 2.69 8.88 -1.27
C CYS A 103 4.05 9.15 -1.93
N LEU A 104 4.03 9.85 -3.06
CA LEU A 104 5.17 10.60 -3.59
C LEU A 104 5.05 12.03 -3.09
#